data_AF-A0A166HZA2-F1
#
_entry.id   AF-A0A166HZA2-F1
#
_cell.length_a   1.000
_cell.length_b   1.000
_cell.length_c   1.000
_cell.angle_alpha   90.00
_cell.angle_beta   90.00
_cell.angle_gamma   90.00
#
_symmetry.space_group_name_H-M   'P 1'
#
loop_
_entity.id
_entity.type
_entity.pdbx_description
1 polymer ?
#
loop_
_entity_poly.entity_id
_entity_poly.type
_entity_poly.pdbx_seq_one_letter_code
_entity_poly.pdbx_strand_id
1 'polypeptide(L)'
;MNVPPSLLGGVGLALSAHTLLALNGSVFGISGFLHRAVRGAREGAVGVLALVVGGFIVGKLEGADVSLLAGTSVGRLVASGLLVGLGTKLANGCTSGHMLCGLSRFSARSLTATLTFFTTGALTTRLLHDGLPSAPNASSAPTDSDLLLLAGTALSLGTAWAVSALRRPSQEAIGPKPVNDSTSRTVVQFFSALGFGLSLHVSRLVDPNRVLGFLLLPIHPAFDPALLYLAIGAMPLLTILYWSGATKLQNKTGIDGRLLAGAAIFGVGWGLDGICPGPGLVNFGHALAVGQHVGDLGVWLAAAIAGGLLV
;
A
#
# COMPACT_ATOMS: atom_id res chain seq x y z
N MET A 1 -9.43 -11.24 -24.01
CA MET A 1 -9.53 -9.89 -23.40
C MET A 1 -8.26 -9.66 -22.61
N ASN A 2 -7.45 -8.66 -22.97
CA ASN A 2 -6.20 -8.38 -22.25
C ASN A 2 -6.55 -7.66 -20.94
N VAL A 3 -6.49 -8.37 -19.82
CA VAL A 3 -6.74 -7.81 -18.49
C VAL A 3 -5.50 -7.02 -18.05
N PRO A 4 -5.61 -5.74 -17.68
CA PRO A 4 -4.44 -4.96 -17.28
C PRO A 4 -3.88 -5.48 -15.93
N PRO A 5 -2.55 -5.54 -15.75
CA PRO A 5 -1.89 -5.96 -14.51
C PRO A 5 -2.39 -5.19 -13.29
N SER A 6 -2.67 -3.89 -13.44
CA SER A 6 -3.23 -3.04 -12.39
C SER A 6 -4.54 -3.56 -11.82
N LEU A 7 -5.41 -4.15 -12.65
CA LEU A 7 -6.66 -4.76 -12.18
C LEU A 7 -6.41 -6.03 -11.38
N LEU A 8 -5.53 -6.92 -11.88
CA LEU A 8 -5.17 -8.18 -11.21
C LEU A 8 -4.46 -7.93 -9.88
N GLY A 9 -3.52 -6.97 -9.87
CA GLY A 9 -2.86 -6.51 -8.66
C GLY A 9 -3.87 -5.91 -7.67
N GLY A 10 -4.85 -5.15 -8.14
CA GLY A 10 -5.96 -4.66 -7.32
C GLY A 10 -6.74 -5.77 -6.60
N VAL A 11 -7.08 -6.85 -7.32
CA VAL A 11 -7.70 -8.04 -6.74
C VAL A 11 -6.79 -8.67 -5.66
N GLY A 12 -5.48 -8.81 -5.93
CA GLY A 12 -4.50 -9.32 -4.97
C GLY A 12 -4.39 -8.46 -3.69
N LEU A 13 -4.42 -7.13 -3.83
CA LEU A 13 -4.42 -6.20 -2.69
C LEU A 13 -5.67 -6.36 -1.82
N ALA A 14 -6.84 -6.50 -2.45
CA ALA A 14 -8.10 -6.74 -1.74
C ALA A 14 -8.10 -8.06 -0.96
N LEU A 15 -7.63 -9.15 -1.58
CA LEU A 15 -7.54 -10.46 -0.93
C LEU A 15 -6.55 -10.46 0.24
N SER A 16 -5.41 -9.76 0.07
CA SER A 16 -4.40 -9.63 1.12
C SER A 16 -4.91 -8.81 2.31
N ALA A 17 -5.57 -7.68 2.03
CA ALA A 17 -6.20 -6.86 3.07
C ALA A 17 -7.34 -7.60 3.78
N HIS A 18 -8.16 -8.34 3.04
CA HIS A 18 -9.24 -9.16 3.61
C HIS A 18 -8.68 -10.31 4.46
N THR A 19 -7.63 -11.01 4.02
CA THR A 19 -7.02 -12.11 4.78
C THR A 19 -6.54 -11.64 6.14
N LEU A 20 -5.84 -10.48 6.19
CA LEU A 20 -5.42 -9.90 7.46
C LEU A 20 -6.61 -9.51 8.34
N LEU A 21 -7.65 -8.94 7.75
CA LEU A 21 -8.85 -8.57 8.49
C LEU A 21 -9.57 -9.81 9.05
N ALA A 22 -9.81 -10.81 8.23
CA ALA A 22 -10.56 -12.02 8.57
C ALA A 22 -9.83 -12.86 9.62
N LEU A 23 -8.50 -12.90 9.57
CA LEU A 23 -7.68 -13.75 10.44
C LEU A 23 -7.11 -13.00 11.65
N ASN A 24 -6.75 -11.72 11.56
CA ASN A 24 -6.20 -10.95 12.70
C ASN A 24 -7.16 -9.92 13.28
N GLY A 25 -8.32 -9.69 12.66
CA GLY A 25 -9.24 -8.63 13.06
C GLY A 25 -8.66 -7.22 12.87
N SER A 26 -7.64 -7.08 12.02
CA SER A 26 -6.83 -5.87 11.92
C SER A 26 -6.99 -5.19 10.56
N VAL A 27 -7.00 -3.85 10.55
CA VAL A 27 -6.95 -3.08 9.30
C VAL A 27 -5.56 -3.18 8.69
N PHE A 28 -5.50 -3.39 7.37
CA PHE A 28 -4.25 -3.36 6.62
C PHE A 28 -3.75 -1.91 6.45
N GLY A 29 -3.09 -1.37 7.48
CA GLY A 29 -2.56 -0.01 7.51
C GLY A 29 -1.04 0.02 7.58
N ILE A 30 -0.39 0.34 6.46
CA ILE A 30 1.09 0.26 6.34
C ILE A 30 1.79 1.27 7.24
N SER A 31 1.31 2.51 7.30
CA SER A 31 1.84 3.51 8.25
C SER A 31 1.70 3.04 9.70
N GLY A 32 0.64 2.29 10.00
CA GLY A 32 0.43 1.66 11.30
C GLY A 32 1.38 0.49 11.57
N PHE A 33 1.79 -0.29 10.56
CA PHE A 33 2.86 -1.29 10.72
C PHE A 33 4.19 -0.61 11.01
N LEU A 34 4.56 0.41 10.22
CA LEU A 34 5.81 1.14 10.35
C LEU A 34 5.96 1.77 11.74
N HIS A 35 4.96 2.53 12.18
CA HIS A 35 5.01 3.16 13.50
C HIS A 35 5.02 2.13 14.65
N ARG A 36 4.29 1.02 14.53
CA ARG A 36 4.33 -0.07 15.52
C ARG A 36 5.69 -0.76 15.55
N ALA A 37 6.32 -0.96 14.40
CA ALA A 37 7.67 -1.52 14.29
C ALA A 37 8.68 -0.63 15.02
N VAL A 38 8.62 0.69 14.82
CA VAL A 38 9.49 1.67 15.48
C VAL A 38 9.29 1.69 16.99
N ARG A 39 8.07 1.44 17.48
CA ARG A 39 7.79 1.28 18.92
C ARG A 39 8.12 -0.13 19.47
N GLY A 40 8.77 -0.99 18.68
CA GLY A 40 9.19 -2.33 19.10
C GLY A 40 8.10 -3.40 19.07
N ALA A 41 6.94 -3.13 18.47
CA ALA A 41 5.87 -4.13 18.37
C ALA A 41 6.16 -5.14 17.24
N ARG A 42 6.28 -6.42 17.64
CA ARG A 42 6.62 -7.54 16.74
C ARG A 42 5.72 -7.63 15.52
N GLU A 43 4.40 -7.56 15.68
CA GLU A 43 3.46 -7.62 14.54
C GLU A 43 3.71 -6.52 13.51
N GLY A 44 4.00 -5.29 13.96
CA GLY A 44 4.31 -4.18 13.06
C GLY A 44 5.62 -4.41 12.31
N ALA A 45 6.67 -4.82 13.03
CA ALA A 45 7.98 -5.11 12.44
C ALA A 45 7.90 -6.23 11.40
N VAL A 46 7.14 -7.28 11.67
CA VAL A 46 6.93 -8.40 10.74
C VAL A 46 6.16 -7.97 9.50
N GLY A 47 5.16 -7.09 9.63
CA GLY A 47 4.46 -6.52 8.48
C GLY A 47 5.36 -5.67 7.58
N VAL A 48 6.25 -4.85 8.18
CA VAL A 48 7.26 -4.06 7.44
C VAL A 48 8.26 -4.98 6.75
N LEU A 49 8.81 -5.94 7.49
CA LEU A 49 9.76 -6.92 6.95
C LEU A 49 9.17 -7.68 5.76
N ALA A 50 7.92 -8.12 5.85
CA ALA A 50 7.25 -8.84 4.78
C ALA A 50 7.10 -8.01 3.49
N LEU A 51 6.84 -6.70 3.60
CA LEU A 51 6.79 -5.79 2.44
C LEU A 51 8.18 -5.62 1.79
N VAL A 52 9.22 -5.48 2.60
CA VAL A 52 10.61 -5.41 2.13
C VAL A 52 11.04 -6.73 1.47
N VAL A 53 10.70 -7.87 2.07
CA VAL A 53 10.96 -9.20 1.49
C VAL A 53 10.20 -9.37 0.16
N GLY A 54 8.94 -8.91 0.08
CA GLY A 54 8.18 -8.92 -1.16
C GLY A 54 8.87 -8.15 -2.28
N GLY A 55 9.35 -6.94 -1.99
CA GLY A 55 10.16 -6.16 -2.92
C GLY A 55 11.47 -6.82 -3.31
N PHE A 56 12.16 -7.46 -2.36
CA PHE A 56 13.39 -8.18 -2.63
C PHE A 56 13.18 -9.35 -3.59
N ILE A 57 12.09 -10.11 -3.41
CA ILE A 57 11.71 -11.19 -4.32
C ILE A 57 11.47 -10.65 -5.74
N VAL A 58 10.72 -9.56 -5.87
CA VAL A 58 10.49 -8.88 -7.15
C VAL A 58 11.82 -8.50 -7.81
N GLY A 59 12.72 -7.82 -7.09
CA GLY A 59 13.99 -7.39 -7.64
C GLY A 59 14.89 -8.55 -8.08
N LYS A 60 14.83 -9.71 -7.41
CA LYS A 60 15.53 -10.93 -7.85
C LYS A 60 14.90 -11.59 -9.07
N LEU A 61 13.58 -11.51 -9.23
CA LEU A 61 12.87 -12.09 -10.36
C LEU A 61 13.05 -11.26 -11.64
N GLU A 62 12.99 -9.94 -11.52
CA GLU A 62 13.04 -9.06 -12.70
C GLU A 62 14.45 -8.60 -13.06
N GLY A 63 15.32 -8.42 -12.06
CA GLY A 63 16.68 -7.89 -12.26
C GLY A 63 16.73 -6.46 -12.83
N ALA A 64 15.57 -5.81 -13.01
CA ALA A 64 15.44 -4.44 -13.50
C ALA A 64 15.63 -3.43 -12.37
N ASP A 65 16.13 -2.24 -12.71
CA ASP A 65 16.31 -1.15 -11.75
C ASP A 65 14.97 -0.61 -11.22
N VAL A 66 15.02 -0.04 -10.02
CA VAL A 66 13.87 0.60 -9.39
C VAL A 66 13.62 1.96 -10.05
N SER A 67 12.39 2.19 -10.51
CA SER A 67 11.97 3.49 -11.04
C SER A 67 11.95 4.56 -9.95
N LEU A 68 12.88 5.51 -10.01
CA LEU A 68 12.80 6.80 -9.31
C LEU A 68 12.47 7.91 -10.33
N LEU A 69 11.96 9.04 -9.83
CA LEU A 69 11.73 10.20 -10.69
C LEU A 69 13.05 10.73 -11.22
N ALA A 70 13.09 11.03 -12.53
CA ALA A 70 14.27 11.66 -13.13
C ALA A 70 14.58 13.00 -12.44
N GLY A 71 15.85 13.23 -12.10
CA GLY A 71 16.28 14.45 -11.42
C GLY A 71 15.86 14.55 -9.94
N THR A 72 15.52 13.44 -9.30
CA THR A 72 15.26 13.41 -7.86
C THR A 72 16.51 13.80 -7.09
N SER A 73 16.39 14.82 -6.24
CA SER A 73 17.44 15.22 -5.31
C SER A 73 17.19 14.64 -3.93
N VAL A 74 18.26 14.41 -3.16
CA VAL A 74 18.18 13.95 -1.77
C VAL A 74 17.29 14.89 -0.94
N GLY A 75 17.38 16.20 -1.16
CA GLY A 75 16.55 17.19 -0.47
C GLY A 75 15.05 17.00 -0.74
N ARG A 76 14.67 16.64 -1.98
CA ARG A 76 13.28 16.34 -2.34
C ARG A 76 12.78 15.07 -1.65
N LEU A 77 13.60 14.00 -1.64
CA LEU A 77 13.29 12.74 -0.95
C LEU A 77 13.12 12.92 0.55
N VAL A 78 13.98 13.72 1.18
CA VAL A 78 13.86 14.05 2.61
C VAL A 78 12.57 14.83 2.86
N ALA A 79 12.28 15.84 2.05
CA ALA A 79 11.08 16.66 2.21
C ALA A 79 9.80 15.83 2.02
N SER A 80 9.71 15.03 0.95
CA SER A 80 8.55 14.20 0.67
C SER A 80 8.37 13.11 1.73
N GLY A 81 9.45 12.45 2.15
CA GLY A 81 9.46 11.46 3.22
C GLY A 81 8.93 12.06 4.52
N LEU A 82 9.50 13.18 4.98
CA LEU A 82 9.06 13.87 6.19
C LEU A 82 7.56 14.23 6.15
N LEU A 83 7.09 14.82 5.05
CA LEU A 83 5.68 15.18 4.88
C LEU A 83 4.76 13.95 4.88
N VAL A 84 5.15 12.86 4.19
CA VAL A 84 4.40 11.61 4.19
C VAL A 84 4.33 11.01 5.59
N GLY A 85 5.45 10.95 6.31
CA GLY A 85 5.52 10.47 7.68
C GLY A 85 4.62 11.25 8.63
N LEU A 86 4.81 12.57 8.64
CA LEU A 86 4.05 13.52 9.44
C LEU A 86 2.54 13.44 9.16
N GLY A 87 2.18 13.51 7.88
CA GLY A 87 0.79 13.50 7.44
C GLY A 87 0.07 12.19 7.77
N THR A 88 0.71 11.05 7.50
CA THR A 88 0.09 9.74 7.80
C THR A 88 -0.11 9.50 9.30
N LYS A 89 0.79 10.04 10.13
CA LYS A 89 0.65 9.98 11.59
C LYS A 89 -0.48 10.87 12.09
N LEU A 90 -0.54 12.12 11.63
CA LEU A 90 -1.59 13.08 11.98
C LEU A 90 -2.98 12.59 11.54
N ALA A 91 -3.09 12.03 10.34
CA ALA A 91 -4.33 11.46 9.80
C ALA A 91 -4.73 10.14 10.47
N ASN A 92 -3.82 9.49 11.20
CA ASN A 92 -3.97 8.14 11.75
C ASN A 92 -4.25 7.09 10.65
N GLY A 93 -3.57 7.23 9.50
CA GLY A 93 -3.71 6.34 8.35
C GLY A 93 -2.99 6.85 7.10
N CYS A 94 -2.88 5.98 6.10
CA CYS A 94 -2.37 6.27 4.76
C CYS A 94 -3.37 5.78 3.70
N THR A 95 -2.98 5.75 2.43
CA THR A 95 -3.82 5.26 1.31
C THR A 95 -4.40 3.86 1.57
N SER A 96 -3.60 2.87 1.97
CA SER A 96 -4.11 1.53 2.29
C SER A 96 -5.15 1.51 3.42
N GLY A 97 -5.02 2.37 4.43
CA GLY A 97 -5.95 2.45 5.55
C GLY A 97 -7.23 3.23 5.25
N HIS A 98 -7.12 4.42 4.64
CA HIS A 98 -8.24 5.31 4.36
C HIS A 98 -8.89 5.03 3.01
N MET A 99 -8.12 4.91 1.94
CA MET A 99 -8.67 4.66 0.61
C MET A 99 -9.10 3.19 0.48
N LEU A 100 -8.17 2.23 0.54
CA LEU A 100 -8.48 0.82 0.28
C LEU A 100 -9.41 0.24 1.38
N CYS A 101 -8.94 0.14 2.62
CA CYS A 101 -9.76 -0.45 3.69
C CYS A 101 -10.87 0.48 4.19
N GLY A 102 -10.71 1.80 4.11
CA GLY A 102 -11.66 2.75 4.68
C GLY A 102 -12.91 2.93 3.82
N LEU A 103 -12.75 3.11 2.51
CA LEU A 103 -13.87 3.28 1.59
C LEU A 103 -14.68 2.00 1.43
N SER A 104 -14.04 0.82 1.41
CA SER A 104 -14.75 -0.47 1.35
C SER A 104 -15.64 -0.75 2.57
N ARG A 105 -15.46 -0.02 3.67
CA ARG A 105 -16.29 -0.09 4.88
C ARG A 105 -17.30 1.06 4.99
N PHE A 106 -17.41 1.89 3.95
CA PHE A 106 -18.22 3.11 3.93
C PHE A 106 -17.97 4.05 5.12
N SER A 107 -16.69 4.22 5.51
CA SER A 107 -16.33 5.16 6.58
C SER A 107 -16.29 6.60 6.08
N ALA A 108 -17.18 7.45 6.60
CA ALA A 108 -17.20 8.89 6.29
C ALA A 108 -15.86 9.58 6.61
N ARG A 109 -15.26 9.25 7.77
CA ARG A 109 -13.92 9.75 8.15
C ARG A 109 -12.87 9.43 7.08
N SER A 110 -12.88 8.21 6.56
CA SER A 110 -11.93 7.78 5.54
C SER A 110 -12.22 8.39 4.17
N LEU A 111 -13.49 8.60 3.82
CA LEU A 111 -13.87 9.32 2.61
C LEU A 111 -13.34 10.76 2.65
N THR A 112 -13.59 11.49 3.75
CA THR A 112 -13.11 12.85 3.91
C THR A 112 -11.58 12.94 3.84
N ALA A 113 -10.87 12.04 4.53
CA ALA A 113 -9.41 11.99 4.44
C ALA A 113 -8.93 11.70 3.01
N THR A 114 -9.57 10.76 2.33
CA THR A 114 -9.22 10.37 0.94
C THR A 114 -9.42 11.49 -0.04
N LEU A 115 -10.55 12.18 0.01
CA LEU A 115 -10.79 13.36 -0.82
C LEU A 115 -9.74 14.43 -0.56
N THR A 116 -9.44 14.70 0.72
CA THR A 116 -8.48 15.74 1.10
C THR A 116 -7.08 15.46 0.55
N PHE A 117 -6.50 14.29 0.84
CA PHE A 117 -5.14 14.00 0.38
C PHE A 117 -5.07 13.85 -1.14
N PHE A 118 -6.14 13.36 -1.79
CA PHE A 118 -6.18 13.20 -3.23
C PHE A 118 -6.21 14.56 -3.93
N THR A 119 -7.03 15.48 -3.43
CA THR A 119 -7.07 16.86 -3.94
C THR A 119 -5.73 17.57 -3.76
N THR A 120 -5.12 17.51 -2.58
CA THR A 120 -3.81 18.16 -2.35
C THR A 120 -2.68 17.50 -3.13
N GLY A 121 -2.74 16.17 -3.31
CA GLY A 121 -1.78 15.43 -4.14
C GLY A 121 -1.89 15.83 -5.61
N ALA A 122 -3.10 15.79 -6.17
CA ALA A 122 -3.36 16.23 -7.54
C ALA A 122 -2.90 17.66 -7.78
N LEU A 123 -3.19 18.59 -6.86
CA LEU A 123 -2.73 19.97 -6.95
C LEU A 123 -1.20 20.07 -6.91
N THR A 124 -0.55 19.38 -5.98
CA THR A 124 0.92 19.41 -5.85
C THR A 124 1.59 18.86 -7.10
N THR A 125 1.09 17.74 -7.62
CA THR A 125 1.62 17.14 -8.85
C THR A 125 1.41 18.04 -10.05
N ARG A 126 0.25 18.68 -10.18
CA ARG A 126 0.00 19.66 -11.25
C ARG A 126 0.96 20.84 -11.22
N LEU A 127 1.32 21.32 -10.03
CA LEU A 127 2.21 22.47 -9.88
C LEU A 127 3.67 22.13 -10.16
N LEU A 128 4.10 20.89 -9.89
CA LEU A 128 5.53 20.53 -9.89
C LEU A 128 5.94 19.58 -11.00
N HIS A 129 4.98 18.87 -11.61
CA HIS A 129 5.23 17.77 -12.55
C HIS A 129 4.42 17.89 -13.85
N ASP A 130 4.08 19.12 -14.26
CA ASP A 130 3.34 19.38 -15.51
C ASP A 130 4.11 18.88 -16.77
N GLY A 131 5.45 18.81 -16.69
CA GLY A 131 6.31 18.31 -17.78
C GLY A 131 6.50 16.79 -17.85
N LEU A 132 5.71 15.98 -17.11
CA LEU A 132 5.86 14.52 -17.15
C LEU A 132 5.61 13.97 -18.57
N PRO A 133 6.40 12.98 -19.02
CA PRO A 133 6.21 12.36 -20.34
C PRO A 133 4.86 11.63 -20.39
N SER A 134 4.27 11.55 -21.59
CA SER A 134 3.03 10.84 -21.81
C SER A 134 3.10 9.40 -21.31
N ALA A 135 2.09 8.97 -20.55
CA ALA A 135 2.06 7.64 -19.97
C ALA A 135 2.04 6.56 -21.06
N PRO A 136 2.86 5.51 -20.97
CA PRO A 136 2.75 4.37 -21.87
C PRO A 136 1.38 3.70 -21.68
N ASN A 137 0.76 3.22 -22.77
CA ASN A 137 -0.56 2.57 -22.74
C ASN A 137 -0.71 1.60 -21.56
N ALA A 138 -1.64 1.90 -20.63
CA ALA A 138 -1.93 1.10 -19.43
C ALA A 138 -2.54 -0.28 -19.72
N SER A 139 -2.76 -0.61 -20.99
CA SER A 139 -3.46 -1.79 -21.49
C SER A 139 -2.52 -2.95 -21.87
N SER A 140 -1.25 -2.92 -21.46
CA SER A 140 -0.31 -4.01 -21.75
C SER A 140 -0.77 -5.31 -21.08
N ALA A 141 -0.65 -6.43 -21.79
CA ALA A 141 -0.90 -7.75 -21.22
C ALA A 141 0.04 -8.03 -20.02
N PRO A 142 -0.39 -8.83 -19.03
CA PRO A 142 0.47 -9.24 -17.93
C PRO A 142 1.66 -10.03 -18.45
N THR A 143 2.81 -9.78 -17.82
CA THR A 143 4.06 -10.49 -18.11
C THR A 143 4.13 -11.81 -17.34
N ASP A 144 5.05 -12.70 -17.71
CA ASP A 144 5.25 -13.96 -16.99
C ASP A 144 5.67 -13.74 -15.53
N SER A 145 6.46 -12.67 -15.25
CA SER A 145 6.79 -12.28 -13.88
C SER A 145 5.55 -11.82 -13.11
N ASP A 146 4.64 -11.05 -13.73
CA ASP A 146 3.38 -10.65 -13.11
C ASP A 146 2.54 -11.89 -12.70
N LEU A 147 2.48 -12.91 -13.56
CA LEU A 147 1.77 -14.16 -13.27
C LEU A 147 2.42 -14.95 -12.13
N LEU A 148 3.75 -15.05 -12.10
CA LEU A 148 4.49 -15.68 -11.00
C LEU A 148 4.28 -14.96 -9.67
N LEU A 149 4.27 -13.63 -9.67
CA LEU A 149 4.03 -12.81 -8.48
C LEU A 149 2.58 -12.96 -7.98
N LEU A 150 1.60 -13.08 -8.88
CA LEU A 150 0.22 -13.40 -8.51
C LEU A 150 0.09 -14.81 -7.92
N ALA A 151 0.80 -15.80 -8.47
CA ALA A 151 0.87 -17.14 -7.89
C ALA A 151 1.53 -17.11 -6.49
N GLY A 152 2.61 -16.35 -6.32
CA GLY A 152 3.25 -16.13 -5.03
C GLY A 152 2.32 -15.44 -4.01
N THR A 153 1.51 -14.48 -4.47
CA THR A 153 0.46 -13.86 -3.66
C THR A 153 -0.55 -14.93 -3.20
N ALA A 154 -1.10 -15.72 -4.13
CA ALA A 154 -2.06 -16.77 -3.79
C ALA A 154 -1.49 -17.80 -2.80
N LEU A 155 -0.23 -18.21 -2.99
CA LEU A 155 0.46 -19.14 -2.09
C LEU A 155 0.66 -18.55 -0.69
N SER A 156 1.05 -17.27 -0.60
CA SER A 156 1.23 -16.59 0.68
C SER A 156 -0.09 -16.54 1.46
N LEU A 157 -1.18 -16.15 0.80
CA LEU A 157 -2.50 -16.08 1.43
C LEU A 157 -3.02 -17.48 1.79
N GLY A 158 -2.85 -18.47 0.91
CA GLY A 158 -3.18 -19.87 1.19
C GLY A 158 -2.45 -20.39 2.43
N THR A 159 -1.17 -20.02 2.60
CA THR A 159 -0.38 -20.38 3.78
C THR A 159 -0.90 -19.70 5.05
N ALA A 160 -1.28 -18.43 4.98
CA ALA A 160 -1.90 -17.72 6.12
C ALA A 160 -3.18 -18.42 6.60
N TRP A 161 -4.05 -18.79 5.64
CA TRP A 161 -5.28 -19.54 5.93
C TRP A 161 -4.99 -20.94 6.47
N ALA A 162 -4.07 -21.69 5.86
CA ALA A 162 -3.70 -23.04 6.29
C ALA A 162 -3.14 -23.05 7.73
N VAL A 163 -2.21 -22.15 8.05
CA VAL A 163 -1.65 -22.02 9.42
C VAL A 163 -2.75 -21.66 10.41
N SER A 164 -3.66 -20.75 10.04
CA SER A 164 -4.78 -20.37 10.91
C SER A 164 -5.74 -21.55 11.14
N ALA A 165 -5.97 -22.40 10.14
CA ALA A 165 -6.84 -23.56 10.24
C ALA A 165 -6.24 -24.67 11.10
N LEU A 166 -4.94 -24.95 10.94
CA LEU A 166 -4.22 -25.96 11.73
C LEU A 166 -4.17 -25.65 13.23
N ARG A 167 -4.30 -24.37 13.60
CA ARG A 167 -4.24 -23.90 14.99
C ARG A 167 -5.60 -23.60 15.60
N ARG A 168 -6.70 -23.79 14.87
CA ARG A 168 -8.04 -23.66 15.42
C ARG A 168 -8.45 -24.95 16.12
N PRO A 169 -8.95 -24.90 17.36
CA PRO A 169 -9.52 -26.08 18.01
C PRO A 169 -10.74 -26.58 17.22
N SER A 170 -10.86 -27.89 17.07
CA SER A 170 -11.81 -28.61 16.19
C SER A 170 -13.30 -28.32 16.44
N GLN A 171 -13.66 -27.60 17.51
CA GLN A 171 -15.04 -27.27 17.87
C GLN A 171 -15.47 -25.83 17.51
N GLU A 172 -14.55 -24.95 17.09
CA GLU A 172 -14.96 -23.62 16.61
C GLU A 172 -15.37 -23.70 15.12
N ALA A 173 -16.65 -23.41 14.86
CA ALA A 173 -17.30 -23.47 13.55
C ALA A 173 -16.47 -22.91 12.37
N ILE A 174 -16.73 -23.47 11.19
CA ILE A 174 -16.22 -23.08 9.87
C ILE A 174 -16.62 -21.62 9.58
N GLY A 175 -15.87 -20.67 10.12
CA GLY A 175 -16.10 -19.24 9.95
C GLY A 175 -14.84 -18.43 10.24
N PRO A 176 -14.65 -17.26 9.62
CA PRO A 176 -13.50 -16.40 9.88
C PRO A 176 -13.62 -15.77 11.27
N LYS A 177 -13.00 -16.40 12.28
CA LYS A 177 -12.76 -15.79 13.60
C LYS A 177 -11.32 -15.27 13.69
N PRO A 178 -11.11 -14.10 14.30
CA PRO A 178 -9.78 -13.56 14.52
C PRO A 178 -8.99 -14.47 15.47
N VAL A 179 -7.74 -14.74 15.11
CA VAL A 179 -6.81 -15.59 15.84
C VAL A 179 -6.37 -14.88 17.12
N ASN A 180 -6.41 -15.61 18.24
CA ASN A 180 -6.05 -15.09 19.56
C ASN A 180 -4.56 -15.34 19.92
N ASP A 181 -3.93 -16.35 19.34
CA ASP A 181 -2.52 -16.68 19.59
C ASP A 181 -1.55 -15.68 18.93
N SER A 182 -0.63 -15.11 19.71
CA SER A 182 0.35 -14.12 19.27
C SER A 182 1.26 -14.64 18.15
N THR A 183 1.62 -15.93 18.16
CA THR A 183 2.50 -16.51 17.13
C THR A 183 1.76 -16.59 15.80
N SER A 184 0.55 -17.14 15.82
CA SER A 184 -0.31 -17.26 14.65
C SER A 184 -0.65 -15.92 14.03
N ARG A 185 -0.95 -14.90 14.85
CA ARG A 185 -1.20 -13.53 14.38
C ARG A 185 0.01 -12.97 13.63
N THR A 186 1.21 -13.22 14.14
CA THR A 186 2.46 -12.77 13.50
C THR A 186 2.69 -13.47 12.17
N VAL A 187 2.42 -14.77 12.07
CA VAL A 187 2.53 -15.54 10.82
C VAL A 187 1.53 -15.04 9.78
N VAL A 188 0.26 -14.86 10.17
CA VAL A 188 -0.78 -14.28 9.30
C VAL A 188 -0.38 -12.87 8.83
N GLN A 189 0.17 -12.06 9.73
CA GLN A 189 0.64 -10.72 9.42
C GLN A 189 1.79 -10.73 8.39
N PHE A 190 2.74 -11.66 8.52
CA PHE A 190 3.83 -11.83 7.56
C PHE A 190 3.30 -12.18 6.17
N PHE A 191 2.52 -13.26 6.06
CA PHE A 191 2.07 -13.76 4.76
C PHE A 191 1.06 -12.82 4.09
N SER A 192 0.16 -12.19 4.86
CA SER A 192 -0.76 -11.20 4.31
C SER A 192 -0.02 -9.96 3.79
N ALA A 193 1.01 -9.51 4.51
CA ALA A 193 1.80 -8.36 4.09
C ALA A 193 2.74 -8.67 2.92
N LEU A 194 3.27 -9.89 2.86
CA LEU A 194 4.04 -10.39 1.72
C LEU A 194 3.17 -10.40 0.45
N GLY A 195 1.99 -11.03 0.51
CA GLY A 195 1.06 -11.05 -0.62
C GLY A 195 0.62 -9.64 -1.07
N PHE A 196 0.42 -8.73 -0.11
CA PHE A 196 0.14 -7.32 -0.42
C PHE A 196 1.32 -6.65 -1.14
N GLY A 197 2.56 -6.89 -0.70
CA GLY A 197 3.77 -6.35 -1.33
C GLY A 197 3.97 -6.83 -2.76
N LEU A 198 3.79 -8.13 -3.01
CA LEU A 198 3.84 -8.69 -4.37
C LEU A 198 2.73 -8.10 -5.26
N SER A 199 1.52 -7.97 -4.72
CA SER A 199 0.39 -7.37 -5.44
C SER A 199 0.61 -5.88 -5.75
N LEU A 200 1.31 -5.13 -4.88
CA LEU A 200 1.66 -3.72 -5.14
C LEU A 200 2.51 -3.60 -6.39
N HIS A 201 3.48 -4.50 -6.59
CA HIS A 201 4.32 -4.52 -7.78
C HIS A 201 3.52 -4.82 -9.04
N VAL A 202 2.76 -5.92 -9.04
CA VAL A 202 1.88 -6.31 -10.17
C VAL A 202 0.92 -5.18 -10.54
N SER A 203 0.45 -4.44 -9.52
CA SER A 203 -0.47 -3.34 -9.73
C SER A 203 0.16 -2.07 -10.37
N ARG A 204 1.49 -2.02 -10.43
CA ARG A 204 2.33 -0.89 -10.87
C ARG A 204 2.24 0.37 -9.99
N LEU A 205 1.74 0.23 -8.76
CA LEU A 205 1.79 1.30 -7.74
C LEU A 205 3.20 1.60 -7.22
N VAL A 206 4.14 0.72 -7.51
CA VAL A 206 5.55 0.87 -7.16
C VAL A 206 6.26 1.93 -8.00
N ASP A 207 5.74 2.27 -9.19
CA ASP A 207 6.34 3.25 -10.08
C ASP A 207 5.81 4.67 -9.79
N PRO A 208 6.65 5.59 -9.31
CA PRO A 208 6.27 6.97 -9.05
C PRO A 208 5.66 7.68 -10.25
N ASN A 209 6.12 7.39 -11.47
CA ASN A 209 5.66 8.06 -12.67
C ASN A 209 4.20 7.72 -12.97
N ARG A 210 3.82 6.45 -12.75
CA ARG A 210 2.43 5.98 -12.91
C ARG A 210 1.50 6.64 -11.90
N VAL A 211 1.99 6.78 -10.66
CA VAL A 211 1.24 7.40 -9.56
C VAL A 211 1.01 8.88 -9.81
N LEU A 212 2.06 9.62 -10.18
CA LEU A 212 1.96 11.04 -10.52
C LEU A 212 1.16 11.26 -11.81
N GLY A 213 1.33 10.40 -12.82
CA GLY A 213 0.52 10.40 -14.03
C GLY A 213 -0.98 10.31 -13.73
N PHE A 214 -1.39 9.44 -12.82
CA PHE A 214 -2.79 9.39 -12.38
C PHE A 214 -3.25 10.68 -11.69
N LEU A 215 -2.39 11.26 -10.83
CA LEU A 215 -2.68 12.49 -10.10
C LEU A 215 -2.84 13.72 -10.99
N LEU A 216 -2.28 13.69 -12.20
CA LEU A 216 -2.51 14.75 -13.18
C LEU A 216 -3.95 14.76 -13.69
N LEU A 217 -4.80 13.76 -13.41
CA LEU A 217 -6.21 13.67 -13.84
C LEU A 217 -6.34 13.56 -15.38
N PRO A 218 -7.47 13.06 -15.92
CA PRO A 218 -7.66 12.82 -17.36
C PRO A 218 -7.63 14.07 -18.24
N ILE A 219 -7.39 15.24 -17.66
CA ILE A 219 -7.26 16.52 -18.34
C ILE A 219 -5.81 16.71 -18.87
N HIS A 220 -4.81 15.99 -18.35
CA HIS A 220 -3.41 16.09 -18.81
C HIS A 220 -3.06 14.96 -19.79
N PRO A 221 -2.22 15.21 -20.82
CA PRO A 221 -1.73 14.16 -21.73
C PRO A 221 -0.89 13.06 -21.04
N ALA A 222 -0.23 13.37 -19.92
CA ALA A 222 0.50 12.39 -19.12
C ALA A 222 -0.38 11.56 -18.17
N PHE A 223 -1.71 11.63 -18.31
CA PHE A 223 -2.63 10.89 -17.47
C PHE A 223 -2.47 9.37 -17.63
N ASP A 224 -2.37 8.69 -16.50
CA ASP A 224 -2.29 7.23 -16.45
C ASP A 224 -3.48 6.62 -15.67
N PRO A 225 -4.35 5.80 -16.30
CA PRO A 225 -5.49 5.18 -15.63
C PRO A 225 -5.14 3.93 -14.80
N ALA A 226 -3.86 3.54 -14.64
CA ALA A 226 -3.46 2.36 -13.87
C ALA A 226 -4.06 2.31 -12.45
N LEU A 227 -4.03 3.43 -11.72
CA LEU A 227 -4.61 3.52 -10.37
C LEU A 227 -6.14 3.38 -10.37
N LEU A 228 -6.82 3.82 -11.44
CA LEU A 228 -8.26 3.63 -11.61
C LEU A 228 -8.56 2.14 -11.79
N TYR A 229 -7.83 1.44 -12.67
CA TYR A 229 -8.02 -0.01 -12.87
C TYR A 229 -7.76 -0.79 -11.58
N LEU A 230 -6.73 -0.42 -10.83
CA LEU A 230 -6.48 -0.99 -9.52
C LEU A 230 -7.65 -0.77 -8.57
N ALA A 231 -8.15 0.47 -8.46
CA ALA A 231 -9.28 0.79 -7.59
C ALA A 231 -10.54 -0.02 -7.96
N ILE A 232 -10.81 -0.18 -9.26
CA ILE A 232 -11.91 -1.00 -9.79
C ILE A 232 -11.74 -2.49 -9.42
N GLY A 233 -10.51 -3.01 -9.42
CA GLY A 233 -10.25 -4.40 -9.02
C GLY A 233 -10.32 -4.61 -7.51
N ALA A 234 -9.82 -3.64 -6.74
CA ALA A 234 -9.63 -3.78 -5.31
C ALA A 234 -10.88 -3.42 -4.49
N MET A 235 -11.48 -2.25 -4.75
CA MET A 235 -12.51 -1.69 -3.86
C MET A 235 -13.82 -2.47 -3.89
N PRO A 236 -14.41 -2.82 -5.05
CA PRO A 236 -15.65 -3.60 -5.08
C PRO A 236 -15.48 -4.97 -4.42
N LEU A 237 -14.40 -5.68 -4.74
CA LEU A 237 -14.10 -6.98 -4.16
C LEU A 237 -13.92 -6.89 -2.65
N LEU A 238 -13.09 -5.95 -2.17
CA LEU A 238 -12.87 -5.77 -0.73
C LEU A 238 -14.16 -5.34 0.00
N THR A 239 -15.02 -4.56 -0.65
CA THR A 239 -16.34 -4.19 -0.13
C THR A 239 -17.19 -5.45 0.05
N ILE A 240 -17.34 -6.27 -1.00
CA ILE A 240 -18.12 -7.51 -0.95
C ILE A 240 -17.59 -8.42 0.17
N LEU A 241 -16.27 -8.66 0.21
CA LEU A 241 -15.64 -9.53 1.21
C LEU A 241 -15.76 -8.97 2.64
N TYR A 242 -15.69 -7.65 2.82
CA TYR A 242 -15.91 -7.03 4.12
C TYR A 242 -17.36 -7.21 4.59
N TRP A 243 -18.33 -6.96 3.71
CA TRP A 243 -19.74 -7.00 4.05
C TRP A 243 -20.28 -8.42 4.19
N SER A 244 -19.74 -9.39 3.46
CA SER A 244 -20.04 -10.83 3.64
C SER A 244 -19.28 -11.47 4.81
N GLY A 245 -18.15 -10.91 5.21
CA GLY A 245 -17.32 -11.43 6.29
C GLY A 245 -17.94 -11.25 7.69
N ALA A 246 -17.62 -12.18 8.60
CA ALA A 246 -18.08 -12.15 9.99
C ALA A 246 -17.37 -11.08 10.86
N THR A 247 -16.16 -10.69 10.49
CA THR A 247 -15.39 -9.68 11.24
C THR A 247 -15.78 -8.28 10.80
N LYS A 248 -16.44 -7.53 11.68
CA LYS A 248 -16.79 -6.11 11.46
C LYS A 248 -15.92 -5.22 12.33
N LEU A 249 -15.37 -4.17 11.72
CA LEU A 249 -14.63 -3.15 12.43
C LEU A 249 -15.53 -1.95 12.70
N GLN A 250 -15.38 -1.37 13.89
CA GLN A 250 -16.05 -0.12 14.21
C GLN A 250 -15.47 1.02 13.37
N ASN A 251 -16.35 1.77 12.70
CA ASN A 251 -15.97 2.99 12.00
C ASN A 251 -15.81 4.12 13.02
N LYS A 252 -14.63 4.75 13.07
CA LYS A 252 -14.44 5.99 13.83
C LYS A 252 -15.17 7.12 13.10
N THR A 253 -16.05 7.82 13.81
CA THR A 253 -16.94 8.86 13.24
C THR A 253 -16.40 10.29 13.36
N GLY A 254 -15.35 10.52 14.16
CA GLY A 254 -14.78 11.86 14.33
C GLY A 254 -14.01 12.33 13.11
N ILE A 255 -14.52 13.37 12.43
CA ILE A 255 -13.77 14.20 11.48
C ILE A 255 -13.29 15.42 12.29
N ASP A 256 -11.98 15.55 12.44
CA ASP A 256 -11.35 16.64 13.17
C ASP A 256 -10.38 17.42 12.26
N GLY A 257 -10.01 18.64 12.66
CA GLY A 257 -9.05 19.45 11.91
C GLY A 257 -7.67 18.78 11.80
N ARG A 258 -7.31 17.95 12.78
CA ARG A 258 -6.06 17.18 12.80
C ARG A 258 -6.00 16.17 11.65
N LEU A 259 -7.11 15.48 11.37
CA LEU A 259 -7.26 14.54 10.26
C LEU A 259 -7.13 15.26 8.92
N LEU A 260 -7.81 16.40 8.76
CA LEU A 260 -7.78 17.17 7.52
C LEU A 260 -6.38 17.73 7.25
N ALA A 261 -5.74 18.33 8.27
CA ALA A 261 -4.37 18.83 8.17
C ALA A 261 -3.38 17.69 7.86
N GLY A 262 -3.49 16.56 8.56
CA GLY A 262 -2.65 15.38 8.28
C GLY A 262 -2.83 14.82 6.87
N ALA A 263 -4.08 14.72 6.41
CA ALA A 263 -4.38 14.25 5.06
C ALA A 263 -3.84 15.22 4.00
N ALA A 264 -3.99 16.53 4.18
CA ALA A 264 -3.44 17.54 3.28
C ALA A 264 -1.90 17.46 3.22
N ILE A 265 -1.21 17.40 4.37
CA ILE A 265 0.25 17.27 4.45
C ILE A 265 0.72 15.98 3.76
N PHE A 266 0.04 14.87 4.00
CA PHE A 266 0.32 13.59 3.34
C PHE A 266 0.15 13.70 1.83
N GLY A 267 -0.93 14.33 1.35
CA GLY A 267 -1.17 14.52 -0.07
C GLY A 267 -0.12 15.39 -0.74
N VAL A 268 0.35 16.46 -0.08
CA VAL A 268 1.49 17.25 -0.59
C VAL A 268 2.74 16.38 -0.72
N GLY A 269 3.14 15.68 0.35
CA GLY A 269 4.33 14.80 0.30
C GLY A 269 4.22 13.70 -0.75
N TRP A 270 3.04 13.10 -0.89
CA TRP A 270 2.76 12.09 -1.91
C TRP A 270 2.79 12.68 -3.34
N GLY A 271 2.29 13.89 -3.55
CA GLY A 271 2.33 14.57 -4.85
C GLY A 271 3.72 15.10 -5.24
N LEU A 272 4.67 15.20 -4.29
CA LEU A 272 6.06 15.59 -4.54
C LEU A 272 6.85 14.51 -5.28
N ASP A 273 6.79 13.27 -4.78
CA ASP A 273 7.62 12.17 -5.34
C ASP A 273 6.80 10.96 -5.79
N GLY A 274 5.47 10.96 -5.65
CA GLY A 274 4.64 9.81 -6.02
C GLY A 274 4.79 8.59 -5.10
N ILE A 275 5.64 8.68 -4.06
CA ILE A 275 5.95 7.56 -3.17
C ILE A 275 4.99 7.55 -1.97
N CYS A 276 4.31 6.42 -1.78
CA CYS A 276 3.53 6.10 -0.58
C CYS A 276 4.33 5.14 0.34
N PRO A 277 3.99 5.02 1.65
CA PRO A 277 4.71 4.12 2.56
C PRO A 277 4.76 2.65 2.11
N GLY A 278 3.72 2.16 1.42
CA GLY A 278 3.71 0.79 0.87
C GLY A 278 4.72 0.60 -0.25
N PRO A 279 4.54 1.29 -1.39
CA PRO A 279 5.53 1.36 -2.47
C PRO A 279 6.94 1.66 -1.99
N GLY A 280 7.13 2.58 -1.05
CA GLY A 280 8.46 2.91 -0.52
C GLY A 280 9.15 1.73 0.16
N LEU A 281 8.42 0.90 0.93
CA LEU A 281 8.98 -0.31 1.54
C LEU A 281 9.27 -1.41 0.51
N VAL A 282 8.38 -1.59 -0.47
CA VAL A 282 8.57 -2.58 -1.55
C VAL A 282 9.75 -2.17 -2.43
N ASN A 283 9.81 -0.91 -2.86
CA ASN A 283 10.90 -0.38 -3.66
C ASN A 283 12.24 -0.45 -2.93
N PHE A 284 12.27 -0.20 -1.62
CA PHE A 284 13.47 -0.38 -0.83
C PHE A 284 13.93 -1.84 -0.81
N GLY A 285 13.00 -2.79 -0.67
CA GLY A 285 13.29 -4.23 -0.81
C GLY A 285 13.86 -4.59 -2.19
N HIS A 286 13.25 -4.06 -3.25
CA HIS A 286 13.70 -4.26 -4.62
C HIS A 286 15.11 -3.68 -4.83
N ALA A 287 15.34 -2.45 -4.36
CA ALA A 287 16.64 -1.79 -4.40
C ALA A 287 17.74 -2.62 -3.70
N LEU A 288 17.43 -3.27 -2.57
CA LEU A 288 18.36 -4.17 -1.90
C LEU A 288 18.70 -5.43 -2.73
N ALA A 289 17.75 -5.93 -3.53
CA ALA A 289 17.97 -7.10 -4.37
C ALA A 289 18.86 -6.82 -5.58
N VAL A 290 18.72 -5.62 -6.16
CA VAL A 290 19.42 -5.16 -7.38
C VAL A 290 20.73 -4.42 -7.05
N GLY A 291 20.83 -3.82 -5.87
CA GLY A 291 22.01 -3.08 -5.41
C GLY A 291 22.07 -1.62 -5.89
N GLN A 292 20.97 -1.08 -6.44
CA GLN A 292 20.86 0.29 -6.94
C GLN A 292 19.86 1.10 -6.10
N HIS A 293 20.07 2.41 -5.97
CA HIS A 293 19.16 3.35 -5.29
C HIS A 293 18.81 3.04 -3.82
N VAL A 294 19.56 2.15 -3.17
CA VAL A 294 19.37 1.77 -1.75
C VAL A 294 19.48 2.99 -0.84
N GLY A 295 20.45 3.87 -1.12
CA GLY A 295 20.66 5.10 -0.37
C GLY A 295 19.48 6.07 -0.48
N ASP A 296 18.97 6.29 -1.70
CA ASP A 296 17.88 7.21 -1.98
C ASP A 296 16.59 6.80 -1.25
N LEU A 297 16.19 5.53 -1.40
CA LEU A 297 15.00 4.98 -0.76
C LEU A 297 15.19 4.80 0.75
N GLY A 298 16.41 4.50 1.20
CA GLY A 298 16.76 4.45 2.61
C GLY A 298 16.61 5.82 3.28
N VAL A 299 17.08 6.89 2.63
CA VAL A 299 16.92 8.27 3.11
C VAL A 299 15.45 8.66 3.14
N TRP A 300 14.69 8.34 2.09
CA TRP A 300 13.25 8.59 2.05
C TRP A 300 12.51 7.89 3.20
N LEU A 301 12.80 6.60 3.44
CA LEU A 301 12.21 5.83 4.54
C LEU A 301 12.60 6.39 5.91
N ALA A 302 13.88 6.75 6.10
CA ALA A 302 14.34 7.37 7.33
C ALA A 302 13.62 8.70 7.60
N ALA A 303 13.46 9.53 6.57
CA ALA A 303 12.70 10.77 6.63
C ALA A 303 11.22 10.52 6.95
N ALA A 304 10.59 9.51 6.35
CA ALA A 304 9.21 9.15 6.66
C ALA A 304 9.01 8.64 8.10
N ILE A 305 9.96 7.86 8.61
CA ILE A 305 9.94 7.44 10.02
C ILE A 305 10.12 8.65 10.94
N ALA A 306 11.10 9.51 10.66
CA ALA A 306 11.37 10.71 11.44
C ALA A 306 10.14 11.63 11.48
N GLY A 307 9.52 11.91 10.33
CA GLY A 307 8.31 12.73 10.23
C GLY A 307 7.14 12.16 11.06
N GLY A 308 6.97 10.84 11.06
CA GLY A 308 5.94 10.17 11.86
C GLY A 308 6.25 10.09 13.36
N LEU A 309 7.49 10.33 13.78
CA LEU A 309 7.89 10.39 15.20
C LEU A 309 7.77 11.79 15.80
N LEU A 310 7.68 12.83 14.96
CA LEU A 310 7.53 14.22 15.42
C LEU A 310 6.15 14.50 16.06
N VAL A 311 5.15 13.61 15.92
CA VAL A 311 3.76 13.82 16.38
C VAL A 311 3.08 12.55 16.91
#